data_AF-A0A059A616-F1
#
_entry.id   AF-A0A059A616-F1
#
_cell.length_a   1.000
_cell.length_b   1.000
_cell.length_c   1.000
_cell.angle_alpha   90.00
_cell.angle_beta   90.00
_cell.angle_gamma   90.00
#
_symmetry.space_group_name_H-M   'P 1'
#
loop_
_entity.id
_entity.type
_entity.pdbx_description
1 polymer ?
#
loop_
_entity_poly.entity_id
_entity_poly.type
_entity_poly.pdbx_seq_one_letter_code
_entity_poly.pdbx_strand_id
1 'polypeptide(L)'
;MDREWGSKPGSGGAASAQNEAIDRRERLRRLALETIDLAKDPYFMRNHLGSYECKLCLTLHNNEGNYLAHTQGKRHQTNLAKRAAREAKDAPAQPQPNKRKVNVRKTVKIGRPGYRVTKQFDPETKQRSLLFQIEYPEIEDLSKPRHRFMSSYEQRIQPFDKRYQYLLFAAEPYEIIAFKVPSTEIDKSTPKFFSHWDPDSKMFTLQLYFKTKPLETNKPQPPPAANGTTAPGAPPRPPPQAPPPPPPPQGLPPGAPPRNAPPPMPGSAPPPPPPMANGPRPMPPGGAPPLAPPPPPVGPGASYTPGAQLNRPPMPPPHGFPGQQMHG
;
A
#
# COMPACT_ATOMS: atom_id res chain seq x y z
N MET A 1 -31.79 65.78 -18.45
CA MET A 1 -30.79 65.93 -17.37
C MET A 1 -30.46 64.54 -16.86
N ASP A 2 -29.51 63.92 -17.54
CA ASP A 2 -28.88 62.64 -17.24
C ASP A 2 -28.28 62.67 -15.84
N ARG A 3 -28.68 61.72 -14.99
CA ARG A 3 -28.14 61.60 -13.64
C ARG A 3 -27.06 60.53 -13.64
N GLU A 4 -25.83 60.97 -13.92
CA GLU A 4 -24.60 60.22 -13.72
C GLU A 4 -24.54 59.70 -12.27
N TRP A 5 -24.62 58.38 -12.12
CA TRP A 5 -24.29 57.70 -10.87
C TRP A 5 -22.76 57.62 -10.75
N GLY A 6 -22.17 58.73 -10.31
CA GLY A 6 -20.76 58.82 -9.93
C GLY A 6 -20.51 58.16 -8.59
N SER A 7 -19.65 57.15 -8.59
CA SER A 7 -19.22 56.37 -7.43
C SER A 7 -18.61 57.26 -6.32
N LYS A 8 -18.98 57.01 -5.06
CA LYS A 8 -18.55 57.78 -3.88
C LYS A 8 -17.02 57.67 -3.66
N PRO A 9 -16.35 58.74 -3.18
CA PRO A 9 -14.94 58.66 -2.78
C PRO A 9 -14.77 57.63 -1.65
N GLY A 10 -13.99 56.58 -1.87
CA GLY A 10 -13.87 55.41 -0.98
C GLY A 10 -14.54 54.14 -1.49
N SER A 11 -15.33 54.21 -2.58
CA SER A 11 -15.77 53.00 -3.28
C SER A 11 -14.60 52.45 -4.11
N GLY A 12 -13.92 51.42 -3.61
CA GLY A 12 -13.24 50.49 -4.50
C GLY A 12 -14.28 50.07 -5.54
N GLY A 13 -14.09 50.46 -6.80
CA GLY A 13 -15.08 50.28 -7.86
C GLY A 13 -15.58 48.84 -7.90
N ALA A 14 -16.82 48.63 -8.35
CA ALA A 14 -17.33 47.28 -8.61
C ALA A 14 -16.25 46.48 -9.36
N ALA A 15 -15.86 45.32 -8.82
CA ALA A 15 -14.82 44.51 -9.40
C ALA A 15 -15.13 44.35 -10.89
N SER A 16 -14.19 44.77 -11.75
CA SER A 16 -14.39 44.63 -13.18
C SER A 16 -14.63 43.16 -13.50
N ALA A 17 -15.41 42.86 -14.55
CA ALA A 17 -15.63 41.47 -14.98
C ALA A 17 -14.31 40.70 -15.22
N GLN A 18 -13.22 41.44 -15.52
CA GLN A 18 -11.87 40.89 -15.62
C GLN A 18 -11.31 40.45 -14.25
N ASN A 19 -11.50 41.24 -13.19
CA ASN A 19 -11.04 40.91 -11.84
C ASN A 19 -11.79 39.69 -11.28
N GLU A 20 -13.10 39.59 -11.50
CA GLU A 20 -13.88 38.40 -11.10
C GLU A 20 -13.45 37.13 -11.86
N ALA A 21 -13.10 37.26 -13.15
CA ALA A 21 -12.59 36.14 -13.94
C ALA A 21 -11.19 35.68 -13.47
N ILE A 22 -10.33 36.61 -13.05
CA ILE A 22 -9.01 36.32 -12.48
C ILE A 22 -9.17 35.61 -11.14
N ASP A 23 -10.00 36.13 -10.23
CA ASP A 23 -10.26 35.53 -8.91
C ASP A 23 -10.84 34.12 -9.05
N ARG A 24 -11.82 33.93 -9.95
CA ARG A 24 -12.36 32.59 -10.27
C ARG A 24 -11.27 31.64 -10.76
N ARG A 25 -10.38 32.09 -11.64
CA ARG A 25 -9.28 31.26 -12.17
C ARG A 25 -8.29 30.88 -11.07
N GLU A 26 -7.94 31.81 -10.19
CA GLU A 26 -7.03 31.57 -9.07
C GLU A 26 -7.63 30.61 -8.04
N ARG A 27 -8.91 30.79 -7.72
CA ARG A 27 -9.64 29.88 -6.83
C ARG A 27 -9.71 28.46 -7.37
N LEU A 28 -10.01 28.29 -8.67
CA LEU A 28 -10.02 26.97 -9.31
C LEU A 28 -8.63 26.33 -9.31
N ARG A 29 -7.57 27.12 -9.51
CA ARG A 29 -6.19 26.62 -9.40
C ARG A 29 -5.89 26.12 -7.98
N ARG A 30 -6.31 26.86 -6.95
CA ARG A 30 -6.10 26.48 -5.54
C ARG A 30 -6.84 25.19 -5.18
N LEU A 31 -8.10 25.07 -5.59
CA LEU A 31 -8.88 23.83 -5.42
C LEU A 31 -8.25 22.64 -6.14
N ALA A 32 -7.66 22.85 -7.32
CA ALA A 32 -6.97 21.79 -8.05
C ALA A 32 -5.66 21.35 -7.36
N LEU A 33 -4.91 22.28 -6.77
CA LEU A 33 -3.70 21.99 -5.99
C LEU A 33 -4.01 21.27 -4.67
N GLU A 34 -5.15 21.58 -4.04
CA GLU A 34 -5.60 20.89 -2.82
C GLU A 34 -6.06 19.45 -3.10
N THR A 35 -6.52 19.16 -4.32
CA THR A 35 -7.02 17.82 -4.71
C THR A 35 -5.96 16.92 -5.34
N ILE A 36 -4.93 17.51 -5.97
CA ILE A 36 -3.87 16.77 -6.65
C ILE A 36 -2.53 17.05 -5.97
N ASP A 37 -2.02 16.04 -5.28
CA ASP A 37 -0.69 16.05 -4.68
C ASP A 37 0.39 15.79 -5.76
N LEU A 38 1.04 16.86 -6.21
CA LEU A 38 2.09 16.81 -7.25
C LEU A 38 3.29 15.94 -6.85
N ALA A 39 3.55 15.75 -5.55
CA ALA A 39 4.67 14.92 -5.09
C ALA A 39 4.45 13.42 -5.39
N LYS A 40 3.19 13.00 -5.64
CA LYS A 40 2.86 11.63 -6.01
C LYS A 40 3.01 11.35 -7.51
N ASP A 41 3.17 12.38 -8.34
CA ASP A 41 3.39 12.18 -9.77
C ASP A 41 4.85 11.76 -10.01
N PRO A 42 5.10 10.52 -10.50
CA PRO A 42 6.45 10.01 -10.71
C PRO A 42 7.23 10.75 -11.83
N TYR A 43 6.54 11.57 -12.63
CA TYR A 43 7.14 12.36 -13.71
C TYR A 43 7.33 13.84 -13.38
N PHE A 44 6.84 14.30 -12.23
CA PHE A 44 7.01 15.67 -11.77
C PHE A 44 8.39 15.86 -11.16
N MET A 45 9.07 16.94 -11.56
CA MET A 45 10.35 17.35 -10.98
C MET A 45 10.39 18.87 -10.85
N ARG A 46 10.97 19.36 -9.75
CA ARG A 46 11.28 20.79 -9.58
C ARG A 46 12.76 21.00 -9.83
N ASN A 47 13.08 21.91 -10.74
CA ASN A 47 14.44 22.29 -11.02
C ASN A 47 15.04 23.11 -9.90
N HIS A 48 16.36 23.09 -9.85
CA HIS A 48 17.19 23.97 -9.03
C HIS A 48 16.94 25.48 -9.29
N LEU A 49 16.46 25.84 -10.49
CA LEU A 49 16.07 27.22 -10.85
C LEU A 49 14.62 27.57 -10.47
N GLY A 50 13.89 26.66 -9.82
CA GLY A 50 12.50 26.87 -9.40
C GLY A 50 11.44 26.61 -10.48
N SER A 51 11.83 26.32 -11.73
CA SER A 51 10.92 25.85 -12.79
C SER A 51 10.46 24.41 -12.56
N TYR A 52 9.32 24.04 -13.16
CA TYR A 52 8.73 22.70 -13.06
C TYR A 52 8.95 21.94 -14.37
N GLU A 53 9.34 20.67 -14.29
CA GLU A 53 9.57 19.85 -15.47
C GLU A 53 8.68 18.60 -15.48
N CYS A 54 8.28 18.20 -16.69
CA CYS A 54 7.71 16.88 -16.93
C CYS A 54 8.77 15.94 -17.53
N LYS A 55 9.27 14.99 -16.73
CA LYS A 55 10.27 14.01 -17.17
C LYS A 55 9.76 13.08 -18.28
N LEU A 56 8.44 12.88 -18.36
CA LEU A 56 7.82 12.08 -19.42
C LEU A 56 7.85 12.79 -20.78
N CYS A 57 7.64 14.11 -20.79
CA CYS A 57 7.52 14.89 -22.03
C CYS A 57 8.73 15.77 -22.35
N LEU A 58 9.68 15.89 -21.41
CA LEU A 58 10.82 16.80 -21.46
C LEU A 58 10.36 18.25 -21.70
N THR A 59 9.31 18.67 -20.99
CA THR A 59 8.75 20.01 -21.10
C THR A 59 8.97 20.79 -19.82
N LEU A 60 9.35 22.06 -19.98
CA LEU A 60 9.50 23.03 -18.91
C LEU A 60 8.19 23.79 -18.71
N HIS A 61 7.82 24.04 -17.46
CA HIS A 61 6.63 24.76 -17.05
C HIS A 61 7.01 25.80 -16.01
N ASN A 62 6.54 27.03 -16.20
CA ASN A 62 6.87 28.14 -15.31
C ASN A 62 6.09 28.07 -13.98
N ASN A 63 4.88 27.52 -14.01
CA ASN A 63 3.98 27.44 -12.86
C ASN A 63 3.48 26.00 -12.67
N GLU A 64 3.21 25.60 -11.43
CA GLU A 64 2.61 24.29 -11.09
C GLU A 64 1.29 24.07 -11.82
N GLY A 65 0.47 25.13 -11.93
CA GLY A 65 -0.78 25.06 -12.68
C GLY A 65 -0.57 24.80 -14.18
N ASN A 66 0.54 25.25 -14.77
CA ASN A 66 0.86 24.95 -16.16
C ASN A 66 1.32 23.49 -16.33
N TYR A 67 2.00 22.94 -15.32
CA TYR A 67 2.32 21.51 -15.25
C TYR A 67 1.05 20.65 -15.14
N LEU A 68 0.13 21.01 -14.23
CA LEU A 68 -1.15 20.29 -14.07
C LEU A 68 -2.02 20.32 -15.34
N ALA A 69 -2.09 21.45 -16.04
CA ALA A 69 -2.77 21.51 -17.33
C ALA A 69 -2.07 20.66 -18.40
N HIS A 70 -0.74 20.57 -18.35
CA HIS A 70 0.04 19.74 -19.26
C HIS A 70 -0.20 18.24 -19.08
N THR A 71 -0.32 17.74 -17.84
CA THR A 71 -0.57 16.31 -17.58
C THR A 71 -1.92 15.84 -18.13
N GLN A 72 -2.91 16.72 -18.16
CA GLN A 72 -4.22 16.48 -18.78
C GLN A 72 -4.20 16.62 -20.32
N GLY A 73 -3.11 17.13 -20.88
CA GLY A 73 -2.94 17.34 -22.32
C GLY A 73 -2.73 16.05 -23.12
N LYS A 74 -3.21 16.04 -24.37
CA LYS A 74 -3.11 14.89 -25.29
C LYS A 74 -1.67 14.39 -25.51
N ARG A 75 -0.70 15.31 -25.58
CA ARG A 75 0.73 14.96 -25.75
C ARG A 75 1.27 14.16 -24.56
N HIS A 76 0.93 14.57 -23.33
CA HIS A 76 1.35 13.85 -22.13
C HIS A 76 0.71 12.45 -22.06
N GLN A 77 -0.60 12.37 -22.30
CA GLN A 77 -1.35 11.11 -22.30
C GLN A 77 -0.85 10.12 -23.37
N THR A 78 -0.56 10.61 -24.58
CA THR A 78 -0.01 9.76 -25.66
C THR A 78 1.40 9.26 -25.35
N ASN A 79 2.26 10.07 -24.72
CA ASN A 79 3.58 9.62 -24.29
C ASN A 79 3.50 8.58 -23.18
N LEU A 80 2.53 8.71 -22.27
CA LEU A 80 2.27 7.74 -21.22
C LEU A 80 1.84 6.39 -21.82
N ALA A 81 0.91 6.41 -22.78
CA ALA A 81 0.49 5.21 -23.50
C ALA A 81 1.65 4.57 -24.28
N LYS A 82 2.50 5.37 -24.96
CA LYS A 82 3.69 4.87 -25.66
C LYS A 82 4.69 4.22 -24.72
N ARG A 83 4.90 4.82 -23.54
CA ARG A 83 5.80 4.26 -22.52
C ARG A 83 5.25 2.95 -21.97
N ALA A 84 3.98 2.89 -21.60
CA ALA A 84 3.33 1.67 -21.15
C ALA A 84 3.42 0.55 -22.22
N ALA A 85 3.26 0.89 -23.50
CA ALA A 85 3.41 -0.07 -24.60
C ALA A 85 4.86 -0.56 -24.78
N ARG A 86 5.87 0.31 -24.55
CA ARG A 86 7.29 -0.09 -24.61
C ARG A 86 7.67 -0.94 -23.41
N GLU A 87 7.26 -0.56 -22.21
CA GLU A 87 7.49 -1.35 -20.98
C GLU A 87 6.78 -2.71 -21.06
N ALA A 88 5.60 -2.80 -21.68
CA ALA A 88 4.93 -4.07 -21.93
C ALA A 88 5.69 -4.99 -22.91
N LYS A 89 6.50 -4.41 -23.83
CA LYS A 89 7.34 -5.16 -24.77
C LYS A 89 8.72 -5.51 -24.18
N ASP A 90 9.27 -4.63 -23.35
CA ASP A 90 10.57 -4.78 -22.70
C ASP A 90 10.49 -5.61 -21.40
N ALA A 91 9.29 -5.77 -20.85
CA ALA A 91 9.03 -6.69 -19.75
C ALA A 91 9.58 -8.08 -20.14
N PRO A 92 10.57 -8.62 -19.40
CA PRO A 92 11.15 -9.91 -19.73
C PRO A 92 10.02 -10.92 -19.83
N ALA A 93 10.04 -11.72 -20.90
CA ALA A 93 9.08 -12.78 -21.16
C ALA A 93 9.19 -13.87 -20.08
N GLN A 94 8.79 -13.54 -18.87
CA GLN A 94 8.27 -14.50 -17.92
C GLN A 94 7.11 -15.20 -18.65
N PRO A 95 7.07 -16.54 -18.71
CA PRO A 95 5.94 -17.25 -19.29
C PRO A 95 4.68 -16.70 -18.63
N GLN A 96 3.87 -15.96 -19.40
CA GLN A 96 2.79 -15.19 -18.83
C GLN A 96 1.84 -16.17 -18.13
N PRO A 97 1.68 -16.11 -16.80
CA PRO A 97 0.58 -16.84 -16.17
C PRO A 97 -0.67 -16.24 -16.77
N ASN A 98 -1.43 -17.08 -17.49
CA ASN A 98 -2.65 -16.73 -18.17
C ASN A 98 -3.49 -15.85 -17.23
N LYS A 99 -3.54 -14.53 -17.50
CA LYS A 99 -4.21 -13.54 -16.65
C LYS A 99 -5.71 -13.69 -16.88
N ARG A 100 -6.26 -14.83 -16.45
CA ARG A 100 -7.68 -14.93 -16.17
C ARG A 100 -7.94 -13.86 -15.11
N LYS A 101 -8.64 -12.81 -15.50
CA LYS A 101 -9.21 -11.82 -14.58
C LYS A 101 -10.23 -12.57 -13.74
N VAL A 102 -9.76 -13.17 -12.65
CA VAL A 102 -10.64 -13.74 -11.64
C VAL A 102 -11.30 -12.55 -10.97
N ASN A 103 -12.60 -12.37 -11.20
CA ASN A 103 -13.39 -11.44 -10.42
C ASN A 103 -13.31 -11.90 -8.96
N VAL A 104 -12.55 -11.16 -8.15
CA VAL A 104 -12.46 -11.41 -6.71
C VAL A 104 -13.84 -11.10 -6.13
N ARG A 105 -14.54 -12.15 -5.67
CA ARG A 105 -15.80 -11.99 -4.96
C ARG A 105 -15.49 -11.32 -3.62
N LYS A 106 -16.32 -10.36 -3.23
CA LYS A 106 -16.21 -9.67 -1.94
C LYS A 106 -17.23 -10.29 -1.00
N THR A 107 -16.88 -11.42 -0.40
CA THR A 107 -17.69 -12.06 0.63
C THR A 107 -17.38 -11.45 2.01
N VAL A 108 -18.35 -11.49 2.92
CA VAL A 108 -18.18 -11.02 4.31
C VAL A 108 -17.31 -12.03 5.04
N LYS A 109 -16.26 -11.56 5.72
CA LYS A 109 -15.33 -12.45 6.42
C LYS A 109 -15.91 -12.91 7.76
N ILE A 110 -15.91 -14.22 8.00
CA ILE A 110 -16.48 -14.86 9.20
C ILE A 110 -15.58 -14.65 10.44
N GLY A 111 -14.27 -14.50 10.22
CA GLY A 111 -13.29 -14.26 11.28
C GLY A 111 -12.06 -15.15 11.14
N ARG A 112 -11.37 -15.40 12.25
CA ARG A 112 -10.14 -16.22 12.27
C ARG A 112 -10.49 -17.72 12.40
N PRO A 113 -9.88 -18.59 11.58
CA PRO A 113 -10.10 -20.03 11.68
C PRO A 113 -9.44 -20.61 12.94
N GLY A 114 -9.94 -21.76 13.40
CA GLY A 114 -9.32 -22.54 14.46
C GLY A 114 -8.01 -23.17 13.97
N TYR A 115 -6.97 -23.17 14.82
CA TYR A 115 -5.69 -23.77 14.45
C TYR A 115 -5.01 -24.47 15.62
N ARG A 116 -4.24 -25.51 15.30
CA ARG A 116 -3.35 -26.22 16.20
C ARG A 116 -1.96 -26.32 15.55
N VAL A 117 -0.94 -25.98 16.32
CA VAL A 117 0.46 -26.06 15.87
C VAL A 117 1.23 -26.98 16.80
N THR A 118 1.77 -28.07 16.24
CA THR A 118 2.58 -29.03 16.98
C THR A 118 4.04 -28.89 16.56
N LYS A 119 4.92 -28.67 17.54
CA LYS A 119 6.37 -28.68 17.33
C LYS A 119 6.86 -30.10 17.52
N GLN A 120 7.55 -30.64 16.53
CA GLN A 120 8.02 -32.02 16.51
C GLN A 120 9.55 -32.04 16.33
N PHE A 121 10.18 -33.09 16.84
CA PHE A 121 11.59 -33.35 16.68
C PHE A 121 11.73 -34.81 16.29
N ASP A 122 12.33 -35.05 15.13
CA ASP A 122 12.63 -36.39 14.65
C ASP A 122 14.00 -36.83 15.21
N PRO A 123 14.05 -37.85 16.09
CA PRO A 123 15.28 -38.28 16.72
C PRO A 123 16.26 -38.94 15.74
N GLU A 124 15.78 -39.57 14.66
CA GLU A 124 16.64 -40.28 13.71
C GLU A 124 17.37 -39.31 12.80
N THR A 125 16.63 -38.38 12.20
CA THR A 125 17.19 -37.38 11.28
C THR A 125 17.74 -36.15 11.99
N LYS A 126 17.49 -36.02 13.31
CA LYS A 126 17.76 -34.83 14.14
C LYS A 126 17.12 -33.54 13.58
N GLN A 127 16.06 -33.68 12.78
CA GLN A 127 15.36 -32.56 12.17
C GLN A 127 14.24 -32.06 13.09
N ARG A 128 14.09 -30.74 13.14
CA ARG A 128 12.93 -30.10 13.78
C ARG A 128 11.81 -29.99 12.75
N SER A 129 10.58 -30.26 13.14
CA SER A 129 9.41 -30.13 12.27
C SER A 129 8.30 -29.33 12.93
N LEU A 130 7.44 -28.75 12.09
CA LEU A 130 6.21 -28.07 12.49
C LEU A 130 5.06 -28.70 11.74
N LEU A 131 4.03 -29.07 12.49
CA LEU A 131 2.75 -29.55 11.98
C LEU A 131 1.69 -28.50 12.27
N PHE A 132 1.05 -28.00 11.22
CA PHE A 132 -0.06 -27.08 11.28
C PHE A 132 -1.34 -27.82 10.91
N GLN A 133 -2.34 -27.73 11.76
CA GLN A 133 -3.69 -28.24 11.53
C GLN A 133 -4.63 -27.05 11.66
N ILE A 134 -5.33 -26.70 10.58
CA ILE A 134 -6.24 -25.55 10.56
C ILE A 134 -7.64 -26.05 10.17
N GLU A 135 -8.62 -25.69 10.98
CA GLU A 135 -10.01 -26.09 10.84
C GLU A 135 -10.80 -24.98 10.15
N TYR A 136 -11.52 -25.32 9.09
CA TYR A 136 -12.34 -24.39 8.29
C TYR A 136 -13.79 -24.88 8.16
N PRO A 137 -14.56 -24.96 9.26
CA PRO A 137 -15.91 -25.56 9.25
C PRO A 137 -16.90 -24.88 8.29
N GLU A 138 -16.73 -23.59 8.02
CA GLU A 138 -17.62 -22.77 7.16
C GLU A 138 -16.95 -22.29 5.86
N ILE A 139 -16.06 -23.10 5.27
CA ILE A 139 -15.42 -22.78 3.98
C ILE A 139 -16.43 -22.81 2.82
N GLU A 140 -16.28 -21.94 1.82
CA GLU A 140 -17.12 -21.96 0.61
C GLU A 140 -16.93 -23.30 -0.14
N ASP A 141 -18.05 -23.89 -0.56
CA ASP A 141 -18.08 -25.14 -1.32
C ASP A 141 -17.21 -25.02 -2.59
N LEU A 142 -16.41 -26.06 -2.88
CA LEU A 142 -15.44 -26.14 -3.98
C LEU A 142 -14.17 -25.28 -3.84
N SER A 143 -14.05 -24.44 -2.80
CA SER A 143 -12.81 -23.71 -2.53
C SER A 143 -11.87 -24.54 -1.65
N LYS A 144 -10.56 -24.49 -1.93
CA LYS A 144 -9.53 -25.16 -1.13
C LYS A 144 -8.60 -24.15 -0.47
N PRO A 145 -8.19 -24.37 0.80
CA PRO A 145 -7.21 -23.51 1.44
C PRO A 145 -5.89 -23.48 0.68
N ARG A 146 -5.22 -22.33 0.72
CA ARG A 146 -3.90 -22.12 0.12
C ARG A 146 -2.92 -21.63 1.17
N HIS A 147 -1.66 -21.99 1.03
CA HIS A 147 -0.59 -21.50 1.88
C HIS A 147 0.51 -20.81 1.06
N ARG A 148 1.24 -19.88 1.68
CA ARG A 148 2.38 -19.19 1.07
C ARG A 148 3.39 -18.76 2.13
N PHE A 149 4.68 -18.93 1.83
CA PHE A 149 5.76 -18.28 2.59
C PHE A 149 5.95 -16.83 2.13
N MET A 150 5.98 -15.93 3.09
CA MET A 150 6.16 -14.49 2.91
C MET A 150 7.39 -14.03 3.69
N SER A 151 8.22 -13.20 3.07
CA SER A 151 9.38 -12.62 3.72
C SER A 151 8.97 -11.55 4.75
N SER A 152 9.80 -11.32 5.77
CA SER A 152 9.54 -10.29 6.77
C SER A 152 9.58 -8.85 6.23
N TYR A 153 10.13 -8.63 5.02
CA TYR A 153 10.10 -7.33 4.33
C TYR A 153 8.76 -7.04 3.63
N GLU A 154 7.97 -8.07 3.29
CA GLU A 154 6.69 -7.90 2.58
C GLU A 154 5.56 -7.49 3.54
N GLN A 155 5.64 -7.86 4.81
CA GLN A 155 4.64 -7.50 5.81
C GLN A 155 4.77 -6.04 6.27
N ARG A 156 3.63 -5.42 6.59
CA ARG A 156 3.56 -4.02 7.08
C ARG A 156 3.15 -3.89 8.54
N ILE A 157 2.91 -5.01 9.23
CA ILE A 157 2.31 -5.03 10.57
C ILE A 157 3.40 -4.94 11.65
N GLN A 158 4.39 -5.84 11.61
CA GLN A 158 5.51 -5.85 12.54
C GLN A 158 6.80 -5.31 11.89
N PRO A 159 7.76 -4.82 12.69
CA PRO A 159 9.11 -4.54 12.21
C PRO A 159 9.72 -5.74 11.48
N PHE A 160 10.51 -5.47 10.44
CA PHE A 160 11.15 -6.52 9.67
C PHE A 160 12.27 -7.19 10.48
N ASP A 161 12.31 -8.52 10.51
CA ASP A 161 13.39 -9.30 11.10
C ASP A 161 13.78 -10.42 10.13
N LYS A 162 15.04 -10.42 9.68
CA LYS A 162 15.55 -11.38 8.68
C LYS A 162 15.62 -12.81 9.22
N ARG A 163 15.60 -13.00 10.54
CA ARG A 163 15.68 -14.33 11.19
C ARG A 163 14.38 -15.11 11.06
N TYR A 164 13.29 -14.45 10.66
CA TYR A 164 11.97 -15.04 10.58
C TYR A 164 11.34 -14.83 9.21
N GLN A 165 10.49 -15.78 8.84
CA GLN A 165 9.57 -15.73 7.72
C GLN A 165 8.15 -15.90 8.26
N TYR A 166 7.16 -15.54 7.46
CA TYR A 166 5.76 -15.71 7.80
C TYR A 166 5.13 -16.76 6.89
N LEU A 167 4.55 -17.78 7.48
CA LEU A 167 3.78 -18.79 6.77
C LEU A 167 2.30 -18.41 6.84
N LEU A 168 1.72 -18.06 5.70
CA LEU A 168 0.33 -17.63 5.58
C LEU A 168 -0.56 -18.78 5.17
N PHE A 169 -1.76 -18.82 5.72
CA PHE A 169 -2.86 -19.67 5.27
C PHE A 169 -4.05 -18.78 4.91
N ALA A 170 -4.66 -19.05 3.77
CA ALA A 170 -5.78 -18.30 3.23
C ALA A 170 -6.86 -19.25 2.73
N ALA A 171 -8.09 -19.02 3.17
CA ALA A 171 -9.31 -19.66 2.68
C ALA A 171 -10.45 -18.63 2.76
N GLU A 172 -11.31 -18.56 1.75
CA GLU A 172 -12.51 -17.72 1.77
C GLU A 172 -13.64 -18.49 2.48
N PRO A 173 -14.40 -17.88 3.41
CA PRO A 173 -14.46 -16.47 3.83
C PRO A 173 -13.62 -16.12 5.08
N TYR A 174 -12.67 -16.95 5.46
CA TYR A 174 -11.86 -16.73 6.66
C TYR A 174 -10.82 -15.62 6.50
N GLU A 175 -10.41 -15.05 7.63
CA GLU A 175 -9.25 -14.16 7.69
C GLU A 175 -7.96 -14.94 7.39
N ILE A 176 -7.02 -14.25 6.75
CA ILE A 176 -5.70 -14.81 6.49
C ILE A 176 -4.93 -14.84 7.80
N ILE A 177 -4.51 -16.03 8.21
CA ILE A 177 -3.64 -16.22 9.38
C ILE A 177 -2.19 -16.36 8.94
N ALA A 178 -1.27 -15.90 9.79
CA ALA A 178 0.16 -15.98 9.54
C ALA A 178 0.90 -16.47 10.78
N PHE A 179 1.79 -17.43 10.61
CA PHE A 179 2.67 -17.93 11.66
C PHE A 179 4.08 -17.44 11.46
N LYS A 180 4.69 -16.91 12.52
CA LYS A 180 6.11 -16.52 12.52
C LYS A 180 6.96 -17.78 12.65
N VAL A 181 7.70 -18.09 11.58
CA VAL A 181 8.52 -19.30 11.45
C VAL A 181 10.00 -18.88 11.31
N PRO A 182 10.97 -19.61 11.88
CA PRO A 182 12.38 -19.33 11.63
C PRO A 182 12.72 -19.39 10.13
N SER A 183 13.58 -18.49 9.66
CA SER A 183 14.04 -18.45 8.26
C SER A 183 15.05 -19.56 7.91
N THR A 184 15.11 -20.63 8.71
CA THR A 184 15.92 -21.81 8.39
C THR A 184 15.38 -22.48 7.14
N GLU A 185 16.27 -23.00 6.29
CA GLU A 185 15.87 -23.69 5.08
C GLU A 185 14.91 -24.85 5.39
N ILE A 186 13.84 -24.94 4.61
CA ILE A 186 12.85 -26.01 4.71
C ILE A 186 13.23 -27.10 3.71
N ASP A 187 13.18 -28.34 4.17
CA ASP A 187 13.35 -29.50 3.31
C ASP A 187 12.07 -29.70 2.49
N LYS A 188 12.14 -29.39 1.19
CA LYS A 188 11.01 -29.48 0.26
C LYS A 188 10.86 -30.87 -0.37
N SER A 189 11.67 -31.84 0.06
CA SER A 189 11.55 -33.21 -0.43
C SER A 189 10.26 -33.86 0.10
N THR A 190 9.54 -34.57 -0.76
CA THR A 190 8.46 -35.49 -0.35
C THR A 190 9.12 -36.73 0.28
N PRO A 191 8.73 -37.21 1.47
CA PRO A 191 7.51 -36.93 2.24
C PRO A 191 7.63 -35.86 3.34
N LYS A 192 8.79 -35.22 3.50
CA LYS A 192 9.05 -34.27 4.59
C LYS A 192 8.28 -32.95 4.43
N PHE A 193 7.96 -32.54 3.22
CA PHE A 193 7.02 -31.45 2.99
C PHE A 193 5.65 -32.03 2.59
N PHE A 194 4.69 -31.98 3.51
CA PHE A 194 3.38 -32.59 3.32
C PHE A 194 2.28 -31.54 3.45
N SER A 195 1.36 -31.50 2.50
CA SER A 195 0.20 -30.59 2.47
C SER A 195 -1.03 -31.40 2.06
N HIS A 196 -2.04 -31.45 2.92
CA HIS A 196 -3.26 -32.19 2.68
C HIS A 196 -4.49 -31.36 3.08
N TRP A 197 -5.50 -31.34 2.22
CA TRP A 197 -6.80 -30.78 2.50
C TRP A 197 -7.80 -31.92 2.56
N ASP A 198 -8.42 -32.11 3.72
CA ASP A 198 -9.53 -33.04 3.87
C ASP A 198 -10.85 -32.26 3.76
N PRO A 199 -11.63 -32.45 2.68
CA PRO A 199 -12.91 -31.75 2.49
C PRO A 199 -13.99 -32.22 3.46
N ASP A 200 -13.90 -33.44 4.00
CA ASP A 200 -14.94 -34.02 4.85
C ASP A 200 -14.81 -33.51 6.28
N SER A 201 -13.59 -33.54 6.85
CA SER A 201 -13.31 -32.93 8.15
C SER A 201 -13.09 -31.42 8.08
N LYS A 202 -13.05 -30.85 6.87
CA LYS A 202 -12.71 -29.45 6.60
C LYS A 202 -11.42 -29.00 7.28
N MET A 203 -10.44 -29.91 7.33
CA MET A 203 -9.17 -29.70 8.01
C MET A 203 -8.01 -29.61 7.01
N PHE A 204 -7.23 -28.54 7.11
CA PHE A 204 -6.00 -28.35 6.35
C PHE A 204 -4.80 -28.74 7.21
N THR A 205 -4.03 -29.72 6.75
CA THR A 205 -2.80 -30.17 7.41
C THR A 205 -1.59 -29.80 6.57
N LEU A 206 -0.63 -29.11 7.18
CA LEU A 206 0.67 -28.82 6.59
C LEU A 206 1.78 -29.23 7.56
N GLN A 207 2.66 -30.12 7.11
CA GLN A 207 3.85 -30.53 7.84
C GLN A 207 5.09 -30.12 7.07
N LEU A 208 6.05 -29.54 7.80
CA LEU A 208 7.33 -29.12 7.25
C LEU A 208 8.46 -29.51 8.19
N TYR A 209 9.62 -29.86 7.61
CA TYR A 209 10.84 -30.15 8.33
C TYR A 209 11.89 -29.09 7.99
N PHE A 210 12.60 -28.63 8.99
CA PHE A 210 13.75 -27.77 8.79
C PHE A 210 14.95 -28.61 8.42
N LYS A 211 15.71 -28.15 7.43
CA LYS A 211 17.04 -28.69 7.17
C LYS A 211 17.89 -28.51 8.41
N THR A 212 18.57 -29.58 8.81
CA THR A 212 19.64 -29.50 9.79
C THR A 212 20.73 -28.64 9.18
N LYS A 213 20.99 -27.48 9.80
CA LYS A 213 22.28 -26.85 9.57
C LYS A 213 23.31 -27.85 10.11
N PRO A 214 24.29 -28.31 9.32
CA PRO A 214 25.45 -28.93 9.92
C PRO A 214 25.94 -27.95 10.98
N LEU A 215 26.16 -28.45 12.20
CA LEU A 215 26.92 -27.69 13.17
C LEU A 215 28.24 -27.37 12.46
N GLU A 216 28.47 -26.10 12.16
CA GLU A 216 29.79 -25.59 11.79
C GLU A 216 30.66 -25.74 13.03
N THR A 217 31.06 -26.98 13.31
CA THR A 217 32.16 -27.30 14.19
C THR A 217 33.39 -26.74 13.51
N ASN A 218 33.97 -25.69 14.09
CA ASN A 218 35.25 -25.12 13.72
C ASN A 218 35.38 -24.71 12.24
N LYS A 219 34.93 -23.50 11.91
CA LYS A 219 35.71 -22.70 10.98
C LYS A 219 37.00 -22.31 11.71
N PRO A 220 38.20 -22.72 11.27
CA PRO A 220 39.43 -22.24 11.88
C PRO A 220 39.40 -20.72 11.82
N GLN A 221 39.48 -20.09 12.99
CA GLN A 221 39.76 -18.67 13.09
C GLN A 221 41.02 -18.43 12.24
N PRO A 222 41.00 -17.50 11.26
CA PRO A 222 42.20 -17.22 10.50
C PRO A 222 43.32 -16.88 11.49
N PRO A 223 44.52 -17.47 11.34
CA PRO A 223 45.58 -17.33 12.32
C PRO A 223 45.88 -15.83 12.52
N PRO A 224 46.20 -15.40 13.75
CA PRO A 224 46.68 -14.04 13.96
C PRO A 224 47.93 -13.87 13.11
N ALA A 225 47.89 -12.94 12.15
CA ALA A 225 49.05 -12.61 11.33
C ALA A 225 50.13 -12.03 12.25
N ALA A 226 51.10 -12.87 12.62
CA ALA A 226 52.34 -12.47 13.24
C ALA A 226 53.34 -12.07 12.14
N ASN A 227 53.88 -10.86 12.32
CA ASN A 227 54.83 -10.11 11.50
C ASN A 227 55.91 -10.92 10.75
N GLY A 228 56.34 -10.36 9.60
CA GLY A 228 57.75 -10.42 9.22
C GLY A 228 58.06 -10.30 7.73
N THR A 229 58.02 -9.09 7.16
CA THR A 229 58.97 -8.72 6.10
C THR A 229 59.10 -7.20 5.98
N THR A 230 60.33 -6.73 6.17
CA THR A 230 60.78 -5.35 6.25
C THR A 230 61.00 -4.74 4.88
N ALA A 231 60.54 -3.49 4.68
CA ALA A 231 61.12 -2.55 3.72
C ALA A 231 61.40 -1.22 4.45
N PRO A 232 62.54 -0.54 4.19
CA PRO A 232 63.08 0.46 5.09
C PRO A 232 62.56 1.87 4.79
N GLY A 233 62.20 2.65 5.83
CA GLY A 233 62.10 4.11 5.70
C GLY A 233 60.89 4.83 6.31
N ALA A 234 60.27 4.35 7.39
CA ALA A 234 59.27 5.16 8.12
C ALA A 234 59.39 4.99 9.65
N PRO A 235 59.26 6.08 10.45
CA PRO A 235 59.41 6.04 11.90
C PRO A 235 58.26 5.28 12.58
N PRO A 236 58.50 4.63 13.74
CA PRO A 236 57.51 3.76 14.37
C PRO A 236 56.33 4.54 14.97
N ARG A 237 55.12 4.01 14.75
CA ARG A 237 53.86 4.51 15.34
C ARG A 237 53.75 4.03 16.80
N PRO A 238 53.37 4.88 17.76
CA PRO A 238 53.24 4.47 19.17
C PRO A 238 52.01 3.56 19.41
N PRO A 239 52.03 2.71 20.46
CA PRO A 239 50.97 1.76 20.76
C PRO A 239 49.67 2.46 21.23
N PRO A 240 48.49 1.81 21.06
CA PRO A 240 47.21 2.38 21.44
C PRO A 240 47.09 2.49 22.97
N GLN A 241 46.87 3.72 23.46
CA GLN A 241 46.65 4.01 24.87
C GLN A 241 45.26 3.55 25.32
N ALA A 242 45.17 2.97 26.53
CA ALA A 242 43.93 2.62 27.20
C ALA A 242 43.07 3.86 27.49
N PRO A 243 41.73 3.74 27.58
CA PRO A 243 40.86 4.86 27.91
C PRO A 243 41.10 5.35 29.35
N PRO A 244 40.99 6.66 29.62
CA PRO A 244 41.30 7.23 30.92
C PRO A 244 40.24 6.90 31.99
N PRO A 245 40.61 6.86 33.28
CA PRO A 245 39.69 6.64 34.39
C PRO A 245 38.81 7.88 34.67
N PRO A 246 37.65 7.71 35.34
CA PRO A 246 36.73 8.80 35.63
C PRO A 246 37.28 9.79 36.68
N PRO A 247 36.88 11.07 36.63
CA PRO A 247 37.38 12.11 37.54
C PRO A 247 36.77 12.00 38.96
N PRO A 248 37.50 12.44 40.00
CA PRO A 248 37.03 12.43 41.38
C PRO A 248 36.04 13.58 41.67
N PRO A 249 35.18 13.44 42.69
CA PRO A 249 34.17 14.45 43.01
C PRO A 249 34.81 15.66 43.69
N GLN A 250 34.81 16.81 43.03
CA GLN A 250 35.21 18.08 43.65
C GLN A 250 34.02 18.71 44.39
N GLY A 251 34.27 19.01 45.67
CA GLY A 251 33.34 19.70 46.56
C GLY A 251 33.11 21.17 46.16
N LEU A 252 31.97 21.69 46.60
CA LEU A 252 31.54 23.07 46.36
C LEU A 252 32.41 24.10 47.11
N PRO A 253 32.74 25.25 46.50
CA PRO A 253 33.20 26.43 47.22
C PRO A 253 32.02 27.35 47.63
N PRO A 254 32.15 28.14 48.71
CA PRO A 254 31.07 28.90 49.32
C PRO A 254 30.93 30.32 48.73
N GLY A 255 29.70 30.81 48.62
CA GLY A 255 29.41 32.23 48.39
C GLY A 255 28.81 32.58 47.02
N ALA A 256 27.50 32.38 46.87
CA ALA A 256 26.68 33.05 45.85
C ALA A 256 25.24 33.20 46.39
N PRO A 257 24.52 34.31 46.09
CA PRO A 257 23.26 34.69 46.72
C PRO A 257 22.10 33.77 46.27
N PRO A 258 20.98 33.68 47.02
CA PRO A 258 19.94 32.71 46.75
C PRO A 258 19.24 33.06 45.43
N ARG A 259 19.38 32.19 44.42
CA ARG A 259 18.49 32.17 43.26
C ARG A 259 17.29 31.31 43.62
N ASN A 260 16.12 31.94 43.59
CA ASN A 260 14.81 31.36 43.87
C ASN A 260 14.64 29.98 43.18
N ALA A 261 14.25 29.00 43.99
CA ALA A 261 13.89 27.67 43.52
C ALA A 261 12.65 27.73 42.60
N PRO A 262 12.62 26.97 41.50
CA PRO A 262 11.37 26.71 40.78
C PRO A 262 10.48 25.78 41.64
N PRO A 263 9.15 25.95 41.63
CA PRO A 263 8.26 25.18 42.49
C PRO A 263 8.18 23.70 42.05
N PRO A 264 7.91 22.77 42.99
CA PRO A 264 7.77 21.36 42.69
C PRO A 264 6.43 21.06 42.02
N MET A 265 6.47 20.27 40.95
CA MET A 265 5.30 19.72 40.26
C MET A 265 4.55 18.75 41.19
N PRO A 266 3.24 18.93 41.42
CA PRO A 266 2.46 18.00 42.23
C PRO A 266 1.96 16.81 41.40
N GLY A 267 2.16 15.61 41.97
CA GLY A 267 1.12 14.59 42.12
C GLY A 267 0.38 14.09 40.89
N SER A 268 0.70 12.85 40.52
CA SER A 268 -0.16 11.94 39.76
C SER A 268 -1.58 11.86 40.35
N ALA A 269 -2.58 12.35 39.59
CA ALA A 269 -3.99 12.04 39.78
C ALA A 269 -4.52 11.30 38.52
N PRO A 270 -5.41 10.31 38.67
CA PRO A 270 -5.96 9.58 37.54
C PRO A 270 -6.92 10.45 36.72
N PRO A 271 -7.11 10.16 35.42
CA PRO A 271 -8.00 10.94 34.57
C PRO A 271 -9.47 10.76 34.99
N PRO A 272 -10.32 11.80 34.82
CA PRO A 272 -11.74 11.71 35.13
C PRO A 272 -12.48 10.77 34.15
N PRO A 273 -13.60 10.15 34.58
CA PRO A 273 -14.39 9.28 33.72
C PRO A 273 -15.12 10.06 32.60
N PRO A 274 -15.44 9.41 31.47
CA PRO A 274 -16.16 10.05 30.38
C PRO A 274 -17.62 10.37 30.79
N PRO A 275 -18.23 11.46 30.27
CA PRO A 275 -19.62 11.75 30.55
C PRO A 275 -20.52 10.69 29.92
N MET A 276 -21.37 10.10 30.75
CA MET A 276 -22.49 9.26 30.34
C MET A 276 -23.44 10.09 29.48
N ALA A 277 -23.46 9.87 28.17
CA ALA A 277 -24.47 10.40 27.27
C ALA A 277 -25.69 9.47 27.29
N ASN A 278 -26.51 9.58 28.33
CA ASN A 278 -27.87 9.03 28.34
C ASN A 278 -28.83 10.17 28.71
N GLY A 279 -29.54 10.70 27.71
CA GLY A 279 -30.59 11.70 27.88
C GLY A 279 -30.81 12.54 26.61
N PRO A 280 -32.06 12.74 26.16
CA PRO A 280 -32.35 13.46 24.92
C PRO A 280 -32.04 14.95 25.05
N ARG A 281 -31.39 15.52 24.03
CA ARG A 281 -31.08 16.95 23.96
C ARG A 281 -32.37 17.80 23.89
N PRO A 282 -32.45 18.94 24.61
CA PRO A 282 -33.54 19.88 24.44
C PRO A 282 -33.37 20.71 23.15
N MET A 283 -34.47 20.83 22.39
CA MET A 283 -34.59 21.65 21.18
C MET A 283 -34.74 23.14 21.52
N PRO A 284 -34.19 24.07 20.72
CA PRO A 284 -34.54 25.48 20.79
C PRO A 284 -35.95 25.72 20.21
N PRO A 285 -36.72 26.71 20.72
CA PRO A 285 -38.09 26.94 20.28
C PRO A 285 -38.12 27.71 18.95
N GLY A 286 -38.84 27.16 17.97
CA GLY A 286 -39.19 27.86 16.73
C GLY A 286 -38.39 27.44 15.51
N GLY A 287 -38.82 26.38 14.85
CA GLY A 287 -38.34 25.98 13.53
C GLY A 287 -39.08 24.74 13.03
N ALA A 288 -39.94 24.91 12.03
CA ALA A 288 -40.67 23.82 11.38
C ALA A 288 -39.68 22.80 10.76
N PRO A 289 -40.01 21.50 10.73
CA PRO A 289 -39.12 20.47 10.17
C PRO A 289 -38.96 20.64 8.65
N PRO A 290 -37.79 20.31 8.08
CA PRO A 290 -37.58 20.41 6.63
C PRO A 290 -38.38 19.32 5.91
N LEU A 291 -39.23 19.76 4.97
CA LEU A 291 -39.92 18.86 4.03
C LEU A 291 -38.91 18.11 3.17
N ALA A 292 -39.15 16.80 3.00
CA ALA A 292 -38.42 15.97 2.05
C ALA A 292 -38.60 16.49 0.61
N PRO A 293 -37.58 16.36 -0.26
CA PRO A 293 -37.70 16.75 -1.66
C PRO A 293 -38.70 15.84 -2.40
N PRO A 294 -39.56 16.39 -3.28
CA PRO A 294 -40.53 15.60 -4.03
C PRO A 294 -39.85 14.69 -5.08
N PRO A 295 -40.46 13.53 -5.43
CA PRO A 295 -39.96 12.67 -6.49
C PRO A 295 -40.07 13.35 -7.87
N PRO A 296 -39.21 12.98 -8.84
CA PRO A 296 -39.22 13.56 -10.18
C PRO A 296 -40.52 13.21 -10.94
N PRO A 297 -41.00 14.10 -11.83
CA PRO A 297 -42.26 13.91 -12.53
C PRO A 297 -42.19 12.76 -13.54
N VAL A 298 -43.18 11.87 -13.47
CA VAL A 298 -43.46 10.85 -14.48
C VAL A 298 -44.13 11.54 -15.67
N GLY A 299 -43.42 11.67 -16.78
CA GLY A 299 -43.97 12.15 -18.04
C GLY A 299 -44.87 11.09 -18.71
N PRO A 300 -45.91 11.50 -19.46
CA PRO A 300 -46.85 10.58 -20.09
C PRO A 300 -46.25 9.92 -21.33
N GLY A 301 -46.73 8.71 -21.62
CA GLY A 301 -46.17 7.77 -22.59
C GLY A 301 -45.93 8.31 -23.99
N ALA A 302 -44.81 7.86 -24.56
CA ALA A 302 -44.55 7.92 -26.00
C ALA A 302 -44.78 6.52 -26.59
N SER A 303 -45.84 6.45 -27.37
CA SER A 303 -46.30 5.30 -28.12
C SER A 303 -45.26 4.77 -29.12
N TYR A 304 -45.26 3.45 -29.26
CA TYR A 304 -44.59 2.69 -30.30
C TYR A 304 -45.03 3.13 -31.72
N THR A 305 -44.06 3.40 -32.58
CA THR A 305 -44.18 3.22 -34.04
C THR A 305 -42.80 2.87 -34.62
N PRO A 306 -42.63 1.71 -35.29
CA PRO A 306 -41.36 1.34 -35.93
C PRO A 306 -41.27 1.96 -37.33
N GLY A 307 -40.29 2.84 -37.54
CA GLY A 307 -40.03 3.50 -38.82
C GLY A 307 -38.67 3.11 -39.41
N ALA A 308 -38.73 2.51 -40.60
CA ALA A 308 -37.82 2.60 -41.74
C ALA A 308 -36.29 2.53 -41.49
N GLN A 309 -35.72 1.35 -41.77
CA GLN A 309 -34.30 1.20 -42.10
C GLN A 309 -34.02 1.67 -43.53
N LEU A 310 -32.99 2.50 -43.69
CA LEU A 310 -32.34 2.79 -44.97
C LEU A 310 -30.83 2.53 -44.85
N ASN A 311 -30.31 1.82 -45.85
CA ASN A 311 -28.93 1.69 -46.29
C ASN A 311 -27.91 0.88 -45.47
N ARG A 312 -27.70 -0.38 -45.90
CA ARG A 312 -26.36 -0.90 -46.25
C ARG A 312 -26.42 -2.06 -47.28
N PRO A 313 -25.38 -2.26 -48.12
CA PRO A 313 -25.42 -3.02 -49.38
C PRO A 313 -25.34 -4.56 -49.24
N PRO A 314 -25.68 -5.31 -50.31
CA PRO A 314 -25.86 -6.76 -50.27
C PRO A 314 -24.54 -7.55 -50.31
N MET A 315 -24.47 -8.60 -49.50
CA MET A 315 -23.47 -9.68 -49.57
C MET A 315 -24.00 -10.83 -50.46
N PRO A 316 -23.15 -11.49 -51.27
CA PRO A 316 -23.58 -12.59 -52.13
C PRO A 316 -23.84 -13.90 -51.36
N PRO A 317 -24.71 -14.79 -51.88
CA PRO A 317 -25.18 -15.98 -51.17
C PRO A 317 -24.15 -17.13 -51.12
N PRO A 318 -24.15 -17.95 -50.05
CA PRO A 318 -23.33 -19.15 -49.97
C PRO A 318 -23.89 -20.27 -50.86
N HIS A 319 -23.01 -20.88 -51.66
CA HIS A 319 -23.29 -22.07 -52.46
C HIS A 319 -23.63 -23.25 -51.55
N GLY A 320 -24.81 -23.84 -51.76
CA GLY A 320 -25.20 -25.12 -51.20
C GLY A 320 -24.52 -26.27 -51.94
N PHE A 321 -23.88 -27.17 -51.19
CA PHE A 321 -23.49 -28.49 -51.67
C PHE A 321 -24.67 -29.45 -51.49
N PRO A 322 -25.13 -30.15 -52.54
CA PRO A 322 -26.12 -31.21 -52.39
C PRO A 322 -25.47 -32.52 -51.94
N GLY A 323 -26.14 -33.22 -51.04
CA GLY A 323 -25.75 -34.54 -50.56
C GLY A 323 -25.83 -35.60 -51.66
N GLN A 324 -24.90 -36.55 -51.59
CA GLN A 324 -24.88 -37.78 -52.38
C GLN A 324 -24.71 -38.93 -51.36
N GLN A 325 -25.84 -39.54 -50.98
CA GLN A 325 -26.21 -40.92 -51.35
C GLN A 325 -25.16 -41.98 -50.96
N MET A 326 -25.46 -42.63 -49.83
CA MET A 326 -25.03 -44.00 -49.53
C MET A 326 -25.66 -44.97 -50.53
N HIS A 327 -24.84 -45.85 -51.11
CA HIS A 327 -25.26 -47.08 -51.76
C HIS A 327 -24.23 -48.17 -51.43
N GLY A 328 -24.74 -49.38 -51.13
CA GLY A 328 -24.04 -50.65 -51.29
C GLY A 328 -23.11 -51.06 -50.17
#